data_AF-A0A6N2CML4-F1
#
_entry.id   AF-A0A6N2CML4-F1
#
_cell.length_a   1.000
_cell.length_b   1.000
_cell.length_c   1.000
_cell.angle_alpha   90.00
_cell.angle_beta   90.00
_cell.angle_gamma   90.00
#
_symmetry.space_group_name_H-M   'P 1'
#
loop_
_entity.id
_entity.type
_entity.pdbx_description
1 polymer ?
#
loop_
_entity_poly.entity_id
_entity_poly.type
_entity_poly.pdbx_seq_one_letter_code
_entity_poly.pdbx_strand_id
1 'polypeptide(L)'
;MEWHFPNDHDGIIRIEPAKGSSRFVWPYLAPDVGYNQEMRWQYTRPDALAFEENDKSIQNAHRPGHWIIRFNTKVDKDGEIISANYGKFYGRIFINGSFEQPGHPGFAIRDGVIYINPEENERAMEFKSDYNLAKDSLPPAALLLP
;
A
#
# COMPACT_ATOMS: atom_id res chain seq x y z
N MET A 1 16.18 -3.66 -0.90
CA MET A 1 15.46 -4.14 0.29
C MET A 1 14.20 -4.86 -0.18
N GLU A 2 13.87 -5.98 0.45
CA GLU A 2 12.76 -6.85 0.04
C GLU A 2 11.91 -7.13 1.27
N TRP A 3 10.60 -6.98 1.11
CA TRP A 3 9.61 -7.18 2.16
C TRP A 3 8.65 -8.26 1.69
N HIS A 4 8.36 -9.21 2.58
CA HIS A 4 7.43 -10.29 2.29
C HIS A 4 6.25 -10.23 3.26
N PHE A 5 5.07 -10.55 2.75
CA PHE A 5 3.93 -10.81 3.60
C PHE A 5 4.12 -12.16 4.31
N PRO A 6 3.76 -12.24 5.61
CA PRO A 6 3.95 -13.48 6.38
C PRO A 6 3.01 -14.61 5.96
N ASN A 7 1.97 -14.29 5.20
CA ASN A 7 0.97 -15.23 4.71
C ASN A 7 1.00 -15.24 3.17
N ASP A 8 0.97 -16.43 2.57
CA ASP A 8 1.13 -16.64 1.13
C ASP A 8 -0.02 -16.06 0.30
N HIS A 9 -1.20 -15.90 0.89
CA HIS A 9 -2.36 -15.31 0.22
C HIS A 9 -2.51 -13.82 0.50
N ASP A 10 -1.70 -13.24 1.38
CA ASP A 10 -1.65 -11.81 1.59
C ASP A 10 -0.84 -11.13 0.48
N GLY A 11 -1.02 -9.82 0.34
CA GLY A 11 -0.21 -9.10 -0.62
C GLY A 11 -0.69 -7.69 -0.90
N ILE A 12 -0.03 -7.09 -1.88
CA ILE A 12 -0.25 -5.71 -2.28
C ILE A 12 -0.30 -5.56 -3.79
N ILE A 13 -1.20 -4.72 -4.25
CA ILE A 13 -1.30 -4.33 -5.66
C ILE A 13 -1.27 -2.82 -5.79
N ARG A 14 -0.58 -2.35 -6.82
CA ARG A 14 -0.63 -0.94 -7.23
C ARG A 14 -1.74 -0.74 -8.24
N ILE A 15 -2.57 0.24 -8.00
CA ILE A 15 -3.59 0.70 -8.93
C ILE A 15 -3.06 1.94 -9.62
N GLU A 16 -3.09 1.95 -10.95
CA GLU A 16 -2.82 3.14 -11.75
C GLU A 16 -4.15 3.80 -12.08
N PRO A 17 -4.50 4.92 -11.43
CA PRO A 17 -5.76 5.59 -11.73
C PRO A 17 -5.61 6.35 -13.07
N ALA A 18 -6.74 6.73 -13.69
CA ALA A 18 -6.70 7.46 -14.95
C ALA A 18 -5.88 8.75 -14.83
N LYS A 19 -5.16 9.14 -15.88
CA LYS A 19 -4.32 10.35 -15.87
C LYS A 19 -5.16 11.58 -15.50
N GLY A 20 -4.74 12.33 -14.48
CA GLY A 20 -5.45 13.53 -14.00
C GLY A 20 -6.63 13.25 -13.06
N SER A 21 -6.86 11.99 -12.68
CA SER A 21 -7.85 11.63 -11.67
C SER A 21 -7.45 12.10 -10.27
N SER A 22 -8.45 12.27 -9.41
CA SER A 22 -8.26 12.63 -8.01
C SER A 22 -7.57 11.49 -7.24
N ARG A 23 -6.77 11.83 -6.22
CA ARG A 23 -6.24 10.86 -5.23
C ARG A 23 -7.33 10.07 -4.50
N PHE A 24 -8.59 10.51 -4.60
CA PHE A 24 -9.76 9.86 -4.03
C PHE A 24 -10.49 8.92 -5.01
N VAL A 25 -10.01 8.79 -6.25
CA VAL A 25 -10.55 7.81 -7.20
C VAL A 25 -9.93 6.45 -6.92
N TRP A 26 -10.77 5.50 -6.54
CA TRP A 26 -10.42 4.12 -6.26
C TRP A 26 -11.34 3.19 -7.04
N PRO A 27 -10.93 1.94 -7.36
CA PRO A 27 -11.89 0.95 -7.83
C PRO A 27 -12.97 0.75 -6.78
N TYR A 28 -14.21 0.49 -7.19
CA TYR A 28 -15.30 0.29 -6.23
C TYR A 28 -15.03 -0.90 -5.29
N LEU A 29 -14.52 -2.00 -5.83
CA LEU A 29 -14.07 -3.18 -5.09
C LEU A 29 -12.57 -3.40 -5.25
N ALA A 30 -11.91 -3.84 -4.18
CA ALA A 30 -10.56 -4.40 -4.26
C ALA A 30 -10.54 -5.62 -5.21
N PRO A 31 -9.52 -5.80 -6.06
CA PRO A 31 -9.41 -6.97 -6.95
C PRO A 31 -9.40 -8.31 -6.19
N ASP A 32 -9.76 -9.40 -6.87
CA ASP A 32 -9.66 -10.78 -6.33
C ASP A 32 -8.23 -11.34 -6.44
N VAL A 33 -7.54 -10.97 -7.51
CA VAL A 33 -6.25 -11.54 -7.93
C VAL A 33 -5.26 -10.43 -8.30
N GLY A 34 -3.98 -10.80 -8.47
CA GLY A 34 -2.91 -9.87 -8.87
C GLY A 34 -2.19 -9.19 -7.71
N TYR A 35 -2.38 -9.66 -6.47
CA TYR A 35 -1.61 -9.22 -5.32
C TYR A 35 -0.20 -9.81 -5.37
N ASN A 36 0.79 -8.97 -5.12
CA ASN A 36 2.17 -9.38 -4.97
C ASN A 36 2.43 -9.69 -3.49
N GLN A 37 2.97 -10.88 -3.21
CA GLN A 37 3.40 -11.30 -1.87
C GLN A 37 4.71 -10.63 -1.44
N GLU A 38 5.39 -9.97 -2.37
CA GLU A 38 6.67 -9.33 -2.16
C GLU A 38 6.64 -7.89 -2.66
N MET A 39 7.30 -7.02 -1.91
CA MET A 39 7.55 -5.65 -2.29
C MET A 39 9.06 -5.43 -2.32
N ARG A 40 9.57 -5.19 -3.53
CA ARG A 40 10.99 -4.92 -3.76
C ARG A 40 11.22 -3.43 -3.84
N TRP A 41 12.04 -2.93 -2.93
CA TRP A 41 12.54 -1.56 -2.91
C TRP A 41 13.99 -1.53 -3.38
N GLN A 42 14.23 -0.92 -4.54
CA GLN A 42 15.57 -0.65 -5.04
C GLN A 42 15.80 0.85 -5.02
N TYR A 43 16.76 1.29 -4.20
CA TYR A 43 17.26 2.66 -4.24
C TYR A 43 18.54 2.64 -5.05
N THR A 44 18.42 2.95 -6.33
CA THR A 44 19.58 3.27 -7.17
C THR A 44 19.80 4.76 -7.01
N ARG A 45 20.99 5.17 -6.55
CA ARG A 45 21.37 6.59 -6.67
C ARG A 45 21.33 6.87 -8.18
N PRO A 46 20.57 7.88 -8.64
CA PRO A 46 20.65 8.24 -10.03
C PRO A 46 22.07 8.77 -10.27
N ASP A 47 22.89 7.98 -10.95
CA ASP A 47 24.05 8.49 -11.66
C ASP A 47 23.50 9.63 -12.52
N ALA A 48 24.11 10.82 -12.46
CA ALA A 48 23.57 12.05 -13.05
C ALA A 48 23.34 12.00 -14.58
N LEU A 49 23.51 10.85 -15.22
CA LEU A 49 23.46 10.62 -16.67
C LEU A 49 22.65 9.38 -17.11
N ALA A 50 22.06 8.59 -16.22
CA ALA A 50 21.34 7.37 -16.60
C ALA A 50 19.82 7.47 -16.33
N PHE A 51 19.13 8.31 -17.10
CA PHE A 51 17.68 8.19 -17.28
C PHE A 51 17.39 7.12 -18.34
N GLU A 52 17.64 5.84 -18.01
CA GLU A 52 17.03 4.77 -18.80
C GLU A 52 15.60 4.57 -18.32
N GLU A 53 14.65 4.90 -19.20
CA GLU A 53 13.19 4.80 -19.00
C GLU A 53 12.65 3.38 -18.77
N ASN A 54 13.51 2.37 -18.78
CA ASN A 54 13.10 0.96 -18.82
C ASN A 54 13.12 0.24 -17.47
N ASP A 55 13.67 0.83 -16.41
CA ASP A 55 13.62 0.21 -15.09
C ASP A 55 12.40 0.69 -14.29
N LYS A 56 11.31 -0.07 -14.41
CA LYS A 56 10.04 0.15 -13.67
C LYS A 56 10.22 0.08 -12.14
N SER A 57 11.38 -0.34 -11.64
CA SER A 57 11.68 -0.40 -10.20
C SER A 57 12.07 0.97 -9.61
N ILE A 58 12.69 1.87 -10.40
CA ILE A 58 13.30 3.11 -9.88
C ILE A 58 12.30 4.29 -9.85
N GLN A 59 11.38 4.40 -10.80
CA GLN A 59 10.46 5.56 -10.86
C GLN A 59 9.30 5.51 -9.86
N ASN A 60 9.02 4.34 -9.27
CA ASN A 60 7.81 4.13 -8.48
C ASN A 60 7.94 4.56 -7.02
N ALA A 61 9.16 4.69 -6.47
CA ALA A 61 9.39 5.03 -5.07
C ALA A 61 9.16 6.52 -4.74
N HIS A 62 9.33 7.42 -5.72
CA HIS A 62 9.16 8.86 -5.49
C HIS A 62 7.80 9.41 -5.93
N ARG A 63 7.03 8.65 -6.70
CA ARG A 63 5.70 9.06 -7.15
C ARG A 63 4.65 8.54 -6.17
N PRO A 64 3.73 9.39 -5.70
CA PRO A 64 2.61 8.90 -4.92
C PRO A 64 1.81 7.92 -5.77
N GLY A 65 1.43 6.80 -5.19
CA GLY A 65 0.65 5.75 -5.86
C GLY A 65 -0.57 5.36 -5.05
N HIS A 66 -1.52 4.73 -5.72
CA HIS A 66 -2.67 4.09 -5.11
C HIS A 66 -2.35 2.63 -4.90
N TRP A 67 -2.48 2.17 -3.66
CA TRP A 67 -2.14 0.80 -3.28
C TRP A 67 -3.33 0.17 -2.58
N ILE A 68 -3.59 -1.10 -2.88
CA ILE A 68 -4.56 -1.92 -2.17
C ILE A 68 -3.80 -3.09 -1.54
N ILE A 69 -4.06 -3.33 -0.27
CA ILE A 69 -3.47 -4.40 0.52
C ILE A 69 -4.56 -5.43 0.88
N ARG A 70 -4.23 -6.71 0.77
CA ARG A 70 -4.99 -7.83 1.33
C ARG A 70 -4.14 -8.45 2.44
N PHE A 71 -4.73 -8.61 3.62
CA PHE A 71 -4.03 -9.13 4.79
C PHE A 71 -4.94 -9.97 5.68
N ASN A 72 -4.36 -10.73 6.61
CA ASN A 72 -5.07 -11.65 7.50
C ASN A 72 -5.90 -12.70 6.73
N THR A 73 -5.40 -13.14 5.58
CA THR A 73 -6.13 -14.10 4.75
C THR A 73 -6.24 -15.45 5.46
N LYS A 74 -7.44 -16.02 5.53
CA LYS A 74 -7.68 -17.40 5.94
C LYS A 74 -8.09 -18.20 4.72
N VAL A 75 -7.57 -19.42 4.62
CA VAL A 75 -7.90 -20.36 3.56
C VAL A 75 -8.54 -21.61 4.13
N ASP A 76 -9.33 -22.30 3.32
CA ASP A 76 -9.83 -23.63 3.64
C ASP A 76 -8.79 -24.73 3.36
N LYS A 77 -9.22 -25.98 3.43
CA LYS A 77 -8.37 -27.16 3.21
C LYS A 77 -7.90 -27.30 1.77
N ASP A 78 -8.62 -26.70 0.83
CA ASP A 78 -8.32 -26.74 -0.60
C ASP A 78 -7.46 -25.55 -1.04
N GLY A 79 -7.15 -24.62 -0.11
CA GLY A 79 -6.35 -23.43 -0.36
C GLY A 79 -7.17 -22.24 -0.86
N GLU A 80 -8.49 -22.34 -0.84
CA GLU A 80 -9.39 -21.27 -1.27
C GLU A 80 -9.59 -20.25 -0.15
N ILE A 81 -9.63 -18.97 -0.53
CA ILE A 81 -9.76 -17.87 0.43
C ILE A 81 -11.18 -17.87 1.01
N ILE A 82 -11.29 -18.10 2.32
CA ILE A 82 -12.57 -18.02 3.06
C ILE A 82 -12.80 -16.65 3.68
N SER A 83 -11.72 -15.96 4.08
CA SER A 83 -11.79 -14.61 4.63
C SER A 83 -10.52 -13.83 4.41
N ALA A 84 -10.61 -12.52 4.20
CA ALA A 84 -9.46 -11.61 4.26
C ALA A 84 -9.89 -10.20 4.68
N ASN A 85 -8.96 -9.41 5.20
CA ASN A 85 -9.14 -7.97 5.36
C ASN A 85 -8.51 -7.23 4.20
N TYR A 86 -9.09 -6.07 3.89
CA TYR A 86 -8.63 -5.21 2.80
C TYR A 86 -8.36 -3.80 3.31
N GLY A 87 -7.40 -3.15 2.68
CA GLY A 87 -7.12 -1.75 2.93
C GLY A 87 -6.60 -1.08 1.66
N LYS A 88 -6.53 0.23 1.72
CA LYS A 88 -5.95 1.06 0.68
C LYS A 88 -5.06 2.13 1.29
N PHE A 89 -4.04 2.51 0.55
CA PHE A 89 -3.32 3.74 0.88
C PHE A 89 -2.86 4.47 -0.37
N TYR A 90 -3.04 5.78 -0.34
CA TYR A 90 -2.43 6.69 -1.30
C TYR A 90 -1.20 7.29 -0.66
N GLY A 91 -0.12 7.46 -1.42
CA GLY A 91 1.00 8.28 -0.99
C GLY A 91 2.34 7.78 -1.48
N ARG A 92 3.38 8.47 -1.03
CA ARG A 92 4.76 8.09 -1.29
C ARG A 92 5.24 7.20 -0.15
N ILE A 93 5.72 6.02 -0.50
CA ILE A 93 6.33 5.11 0.45
C ILE A 93 7.80 5.53 0.59
N PHE A 94 8.22 5.76 1.83
CA PHE A 94 9.59 6.05 2.21
C PHE A 94 10.09 4.94 3.11
N ILE A 95 11.23 4.36 2.74
CA ILE A 95 12.01 3.52 3.63
C ILE A 95 13.15 4.39 4.13
N ASN A 96 13.01 4.91 5.35
CA ASN A 96 14.07 5.66 6.01
C ASN A 96 14.42 4.94 7.30
N GLY A 97 15.72 4.83 7.59
CA GLY A 97 16.16 4.50 8.95
C GLY A 97 15.40 5.38 9.93
N SER A 98 14.80 4.80 10.97
CA SER A 98 13.94 5.54 11.89
C SER A 98 14.64 6.83 12.33
N PHE A 99 13.91 7.94 12.35
CA PHE A 99 14.48 9.22 12.82
C PHE A 99 14.91 9.15 14.29
N GLU A 100 14.45 8.14 15.02
CA GLU A 100 14.70 7.93 16.45
C GLU A 100 15.86 6.95 16.71
N GLN A 101 16.18 6.05 15.77
CA GLN A 101 17.23 5.03 15.89
C GLN A 101 17.94 4.82 14.55
N PRO A 102 19.16 5.37 14.38
CA PRO A 102 20.02 5.09 13.24
C PRO A 102 20.24 3.57 13.09
N GLY A 103 20.09 3.05 11.87
CA GLY A 103 20.33 1.63 11.55
C GLY A 103 19.09 0.73 11.54
N HIS A 104 17.93 1.21 11.99
CA HIS A 104 16.67 0.46 11.89
C HIS A 104 15.85 0.97 10.70
N PRO A 105 15.80 0.27 9.56
CA PRO A 105 14.98 0.69 8.43
C PRO A 105 13.49 0.73 8.85
N GLY A 106 12.93 1.93 8.90
CA GLY A 106 11.51 2.17 9.13
C GLY A 106 10.76 2.33 7.83
N PHE A 107 9.48 1.98 7.85
CA PHE A 107 8.54 2.24 6.76
C PHE A 107 7.66 3.43 7.13
N ALA A 108 7.53 4.38 6.21
CA ALA A 108 6.67 5.53 6.37
C ALA A 108 5.92 5.81 5.07
N ILE A 109 4.65 6.18 5.20
CA ILE A 109 3.86 6.75 4.10
C ILE A 109 3.81 8.26 4.34
N ARG A 110 4.34 9.05 3.42
CA ARG A 110 4.25 10.52 3.47
C ARG A 110 3.20 11.05 2.50
N ASP A 111 2.57 12.14 2.92
CA ASP A 111 1.56 12.89 2.16
C ASP A 111 0.41 12.01 1.67
N GLY A 112 0.09 11.02 2.50
CA GLY A 112 -0.78 9.92 2.14
C GLY A 112 -2.02 9.82 3.01
N VAL A 113 -2.91 8.95 2.57
CA VAL A 113 -4.11 8.55 3.30
C VAL A 113 -4.04 7.04 3.41
N ILE A 114 -4.26 6.49 4.60
CA ILE A 114 -4.39 5.05 4.81
C ILE A 114 -5.80 4.78 5.31
N TYR A 115 -6.44 3.78 4.73
CA TYR A 115 -7.76 3.33 5.10
C TYR A 115 -7.79 1.81 5.14
N ILE A 116 -8.27 1.25 6.24
CA ILE A 116 -8.36 -0.20 6.45
C ILE A 116 -9.80 -0.55 6.79
N ASN A 117 -10.38 -1.48 6.03
CA ASN A 117 -11.73 -1.98 6.29
C ASN A 117 -11.73 -2.82 7.58
N PRO A 118 -12.65 -2.55 8.53
CA PRO A 118 -12.72 -3.28 9.78
C PRO A 118 -13.34 -4.68 9.63
N GLU A 119 -14.22 -4.86 8.66
CA GLU A 119 -14.96 -6.09 8.46
C GLU A 119 -14.17 -7.07 7.57
N GLU A 120 -14.15 -8.35 7.97
CA GLU A 120 -13.64 -9.42 7.11
C GLU A 120 -14.47 -9.48 5.82
N ASN A 121 -13.81 -9.70 4.69
CA ASN A 121 -14.37 -9.77 3.35
C ASN A 121 -15.00 -8.47 2.81
N GLU A 122 -14.96 -7.36 3.55
CA GLU A 122 -15.34 -6.06 3.00
C GLU A 122 -14.30 -5.61 1.98
N ARG A 123 -14.66 -5.70 0.71
CA ARG A 123 -13.82 -5.29 -0.43
C ARG A 123 -14.12 -3.89 -0.94
N ALA A 124 -15.16 -3.23 -0.42
CA ALA A 124 -15.52 -1.88 -0.82
C ALA A 124 -14.38 -0.92 -0.45
N MET A 125 -13.86 -0.20 -1.45
CA MET A 125 -12.75 0.74 -1.26
C MET A 125 -13.25 2.19 -1.15
N GLU A 126 -14.53 2.40 -0.86
CA GLU A 126 -15.05 3.73 -0.53
C GLU A 126 -14.50 4.18 0.81
N PHE A 127 -14.15 5.46 0.93
CA PHE A 127 -13.62 5.99 2.18
C PHE A 127 -14.77 6.22 3.17
N LYS A 128 -14.75 5.52 4.30
CA LYS A 128 -15.69 5.69 5.40
C LYS A 128 -14.92 6.13 6.65
N SER A 129 -14.81 7.44 6.88
CA SER A 129 -13.97 8.03 7.94
C SER A 129 -14.17 7.40 9.32
N ASP A 130 -15.42 7.05 9.64
CA ASP A 130 -15.81 6.63 10.99
C ASP A 130 -15.35 5.19 11.32
N TYR A 131 -15.01 4.42 10.27
CA TYR A 131 -14.74 2.98 10.31
C TYR A 131 -13.28 2.62 10.01
N ASN A 132 -12.41 3.61 9.82
CA ASN A 132 -11.01 3.35 9.51
C ASN A 132 -10.26 2.73 10.71
N LEU A 133 -9.81 1.48 10.61
CA LEU A 133 -9.00 0.85 11.68
C LEU A 133 -7.66 1.57 11.93
N ALA A 134 -7.19 2.39 10.99
CA ALA A 134 -5.97 3.16 11.16
C ALA A 134 -6.17 4.48 11.94
N LYS A 135 -7.38 4.80 12.39
CA LYS A 135 -7.72 6.08 13.02
C LYS A 135 -6.99 6.40 14.32
N ASP A 136 -6.58 5.39 15.07
CA ASP A 136 -5.88 5.63 16.35
C ASP A 136 -4.35 5.54 16.17
N SER A 137 -3.89 5.06 15.02
CA SER A 137 -2.47 4.78 14.72
C SER A 137 -1.84 5.81 13.78
N LEU A 138 -2.65 6.71 13.22
CA LEU A 138 -2.21 7.75 12.30
C LEU A 138 -2.18 9.11 13.00
N PRO A 139 -1.17 9.97 12.73
CA PRO A 139 -1.22 11.35 13.20
C PRO A 139 -2.48 12.03 12.65
N PRO A 140 -3.14 12.94 13.39
CA PRO A 140 -4.42 13.54 13.00
C PRO A 140 -4.45 14.09 11.57
N ALA A 141 -3.33 14.63 11.08
CA ALA A 141 -3.21 15.16 9.72
C ALA A 141 -3.39 14.11 8.59
N ALA A 142 -3.21 12.81 8.87
CA ALA A 142 -3.43 11.72 7.92
C ALA A 142 -4.87 11.17 7.93
N LEU A 143 -5.69 11.60 8.90
CA LEU A 143 -7.11 11.24 9.07
C LEU A 143 -8.04 12.39 8.68
N LEU A 144 -7.53 13.61 8.73
CA LEU A 144 -8.27 14.85 8.50
C LEU A 144 -8.13 15.30 7.04
N LEU A 145 -8.61 14.51 6.07
CA LEU A 145 -8.96 15.07 4.77
C LEU A 145 -10.29 14.47 4.29
N PRO A 146 -11.38 15.27 4.24
CA PRO A 146 -12.65 14.87 3.65
C PRO A 146 -12.54 14.64 2.13
#